data_AF-A0A125A1H5-F1
#
_entry.id   AF-A0A125A1H5-F1
#
_cell.length_a   1.000
_cell.length_b   1.000
_cell.length_c   1.000
_cell.angle_alpha   90.00
_cell.angle_beta   90.00
_cell.angle_gamma   90.00
#
_symmetry.space_group_name_H-M   'P 1'
#
loop_
_entity.id
_entity.type
_entity.pdbx_description
1 polymer ?
#
loop_
_entity_poly.entity_id
_entity_poly.type
_entity_poly.pdbx_seq_one_letter_code
_entity_poly.pdbx_strand_id
1 'polypeptide(L)'
;MKKHKTPINIVLLLWFLIYILISNTYPDYTMYYFYLSLPIIILLLLFDLVKQKKEDKLNDTKTFQSAIYRMLIMSVVLIVFFFLTKENYY
;
A
#
# COMPACT_ATOMS: atom_id res chain seq x y z
N MET A 1 12.51 -17.17 18.62
CA MET A 1 11.46 -16.16 18.44
C MET A 1 12.06 -14.90 17.79
N LYS A 2 12.03 -14.77 16.46
CA LYS A 2 12.46 -13.55 15.73
C LYS A 2 11.52 -13.32 14.55
N LYS A 3 10.42 -12.58 14.78
CA LYS A 3 9.50 -12.17 13.72
C LYS A 3 10.09 -10.95 13.01
N HIS A 4 10.73 -11.16 11.85
CA HIS A 4 11.23 -10.11 10.95
C HIS A 4 10.11 -9.38 10.19
N LYS A 5 9.09 -8.89 10.89
CA LYS A 5 7.99 -8.10 10.30
C LYS A 5 8.31 -6.60 10.13
N THR A 6 9.55 -6.18 10.38
CA THR A 6 9.89 -4.77 10.64
C THR A 6 10.30 -3.88 9.46
N PRO A 7 10.94 -4.34 8.36
CA PRO A 7 11.55 -3.39 7.41
C PRO A 7 10.49 -2.60 6.62
N ILE A 8 9.42 -3.25 6.19
CA ILE A 8 8.34 -2.60 5.43
C ILE A 8 7.60 -1.57 6.28
N ASN A 9 7.34 -1.85 7.55
CA ASN A 9 6.69 -0.89 8.45
C ASN A 9 7.57 0.35 8.68
N ILE A 10 8.89 0.17 8.78
CA ILE A 10 9.84 1.27 8.93
C ILE A 10 9.86 2.15 7.67
N VAL A 11 9.88 1.52 6.48
CA VAL A 11 9.84 2.23 5.19
C VAL A 11 8.54 3.03 5.03
N LEU A 12 7.39 2.43 5.36
CA LEU A 12 6.09 3.12 5.31
C LEU A 12 6.02 4.29 6.29
N LEU A 13 6.56 4.12 7.50
CA LEU A 13 6.59 5.17 8.52
C LEU A 13 7.48 6.35 8.10
N LEU A 14 8.66 6.07 7.55
CA LEU A 14 9.56 7.08 6.98
C LEU A 14 8.90 7.81 5.81
N TRP A 15 8.25 7.07 4.91
CA TRP A 15 7.53 7.64 3.78
C TRP A 15 6.43 8.62 4.25
N PHE A 16 5.63 8.23 5.25
CA PHE A 16 4.60 9.09 5.82
C PHE A 16 5.16 10.32 6.52
N LEU A 17 6.29 10.19 7.24
CA LEU A 17 6.97 11.33 7.87
C LEU A 17 7.47 12.35 6.84
N ILE A 18 8.07 11.87 5.74
CA ILE A 18 8.54 12.73 4.65
C ILE A 18 7.37 13.45 3.99
N TYR A 19 6.24 12.76 3.79
CA TYR A 19 5.02 13.38 3.27
C TYR A 19 4.54 14.52 4.16
N ILE A 20 4.46 14.31 5.49
CA ILE A 20 4.05 15.37 6.44
C ILE A 20 5.04 16.54 6.41
N LEU A 21 6.34 16.25 6.36
CA LEU A 21 7.37 17.28 6.33
C LEU A 21 7.23 18.13 5.07
N ILE A 22 7.09 17.51 3.90
CA ILE A 22 6.90 18.22 2.62
C ILE A 22 5.59 18.99 2.63
N SER A 23 4.51 18.41 3.15
CA SER A 23 3.22 19.10 3.25
C SER A 23 3.28 20.36 4.10
N ASN A 24 4.08 20.37 5.17
CA ASN A 24 4.22 21.53 6.06
C ASN A 24 5.23 22.56 5.55
N THR A 25 6.32 22.11 4.93
CA THR A 25 7.43 23.00 4.50
C THR A 25 7.29 23.49 3.07
N TYR A 26 6.68 22.69 2.20
CA TYR A 26 6.57 22.91 0.76
C TYR A 26 5.19 22.46 0.25
N PRO A 27 4.10 23.13 0.67
CA PRO A 27 2.73 22.71 0.38
C PRO A 27 2.47 22.55 -1.12
N ASP A 28 3.04 23.42 -1.96
CA ASP A 28 2.91 23.36 -3.42
C ASP A 28 3.52 22.09 -4.04
N TYR A 29 4.50 21.48 -3.36
CA TYR A 29 5.19 20.28 -3.81
C TYR A 29 4.56 18.98 -3.28
N THR A 30 3.57 19.08 -2.40
CA THR A 30 2.88 17.93 -1.80
C THR A 30 2.27 17.03 -2.87
N MET A 31 1.62 17.62 -3.88
CA MET A 31 1.02 16.86 -4.97
C MET A 31 2.07 16.16 -5.82
N TYR A 32 3.18 16.83 -6.13
CA TYR A 32 4.26 16.24 -6.92
C TYR A 32 4.92 15.06 -6.20
N TYR A 33 5.15 15.18 -4.89
CA TYR A 33 5.67 14.08 -4.08
C TYR A 33 4.70 12.88 -4.07
N PHE A 34 3.40 13.15 -3.96
CA PHE A 34 2.38 12.11 -3.99
C PHE A 34 2.30 11.42 -5.37
N TYR A 35 2.36 12.18 -6.45
CA TYR A 35 2.35 11.63 -7.81
C TYR A 35 3.62 10.87 -8.18
N LEU A 36 4.78 11.22 -7.60
CA LEU A 36 6.01 10.45 -7.77
C LEU A 36 6.02 9.16 -6.94
N SER A 37 5.47 9.20 -5.73
CA SER A 37 5.49 8.06 -4.82
C SER A 37 4.51 6.96 -5.22
N LEU A 38 3.33 7.32 -5.73
CA LEU A 38 2.32 6.37 -6.24
C LEU A 38 2.90 5.31 -7.22
N PRO A 39 3.54 5.68 -8.35
CA PRO A 39 4.07 4.72 -9.30
C PRO A 39 5.20 3.86 -8.70
N ILE A 40 6.03 4.42 -7.80
CA ILE A 40 7.09 3.67 -7.11
C ILE A 40 6.48 2.56 -6.24
N ILE A 41 5.46 2.90 -5.45
CA ILE A 41 4.76 1.94 -4.58
C ILE A 41 4.08 0.85 -5.44
N ILE A 42 3.42 1.24 -6.54
CA ILE A 42 2.78 0.30 -7.46
C ILE A 42 3.79 -0.69 -8.04
N LEU A 43 4.96 -0.21 -8.50
CA LEU A 43 6.00 -1.08 -9.05
C LEU A 43 6.55 -2.07 -8.00
N LEU A 44 6.77 -1.61 -6.76
CA LEU A 44 7.21 -2.47 -5.66
C LEU A 44 6.19 -3.57 -5.35
N LEU A 45 4.90 -3.22 -5.29
CA LEU A 45 3.82 -4.17 -5.05
C LEU A 45 3.70 -5.20 -6.18
N LEU A 46 3.80 -4.76 -7.44
CA LEU A 46 3.79 -5.67 -8.59
C LEU A 46 4.95 -6.65 -8.55
N PHE A 47 6.16 -6.18 -8.20
CA PHE A 47 7.33 -7.04 -8.10
C PHE A 47 7.17 -8.11 -7.00
N ASP A 48 6.64 -7.72 -5.84
CA ASP A 48 6.39 -8.65 -4.74
C ASP A 48 5.31 -9.68 -5.11
N LEU A 49 4.24 -9.26 -5.79
CA LEU A 49 3.20 -10.16 -6.31
C LEU A 49 3.75 -11.18 -7.33
N VAL A 50 4.61 -10.73 -8.26
CA VAL A 50 5.26 -11.63 -9.23
C VAL A 50 6.18 -12.63 -8.51
N LYS A 51 6.88 -12.19 -7.47
CA LYS A 51 7.73 -13.05 -6.65
C LYS A 51 6.90 -14.10 -5.88
N GLN A 52 5.85 -13.67 -5.17
CA GLN A 52 4.93 -14.57 -4.45
C GLN A 52 4.30 -15.61 -5.39
N LYS A 53 3.91 -15.21 -6.62
CA LYS A 53 3.38 -16.15 -7.63
C LYS A 53 4.39 -17.23 -8.02
N LYS A 54 5.68 -16.90 -8.10
CA LYS A 54 6.75 -17.87 -8.40
C LYS A 54 6.99 -18.80 -7.21
N GLU A 55 7.01 -18.26 -6.00
CA GLU A 55 7.21 -19.04 -4.76
C GLU A 55 6.05 -19.99 -4.48
N ASP A 56 4.80 -19.57 -4.71
CA ASP A 56 3.61 -20.42 -4.57
C ASP A 56 3.64 -21.63 -5.51
N LYS A 57 4.13 -21.46 -6.74
CA LYS A 57 4.28 -22.59 -7.69
C LYS A 57 5.35 -23.60 -7.24
N LEU A 58 6.38 -23.14 -6.52
CA LEU A 58 7.48 -23.99 -6.07
C LEU A 58 7.15 -24.71 -4.76
N ASN A 59 6.38 -24.07 -3.88
CA ASN A 59 6.09 -24.57 -2.54
C ASN A 59 4.67 -25.15 -2.37
N ASP A 60 3.89 -25.21 -3.46
CA ASP A 60 2.47 -25.63 -3.46
C ASP A 60 1.62 -24.87 -2.42
N THR A 61 1.95 -23.59 -2.24
CA THR A 61 1.26 -22.68 -1.32
C THR A 61 0.24 -21.81 -2.05
N LYS A 62 -0.72 -21.22 -1.31
CA LYS A 62 -1.78 -20.33 -1.84
C LYS A 62 -1.65 -18.88 -1.34
N THR A 63 -0.43 -18.43 -1.05
CA THR A 63 -0.19 -17.11 -0.45
C THR A 63 -0.56 -15.96 -1.39
N PHE A 64 -0.30 -16.11 -2.69
CA PHE A 64 -0.64 -15.17 -3.74
C PHE A 64 -2.16 -15.02 -3.91
N GLN A 65 -2.89 -16.14 -3.97
CA GLN A 65 -4.37 -16.09 -4.00
C GLN A 65 -4.91 -15.41 -2.75
N SER A 66 -4.41 -15.77 -1.57
CA SER A 66 -4.79 -15.13 -0.31
C SER A 66 -4.48 -13.62 -0.31
N ALA A 67 -3.35 -13.19 -0.88
CA ALA A 67 -3.00 -11.78 -0.99
C ALA A 67 -3.98 -11.02 -1.89
N ILE A 68 -4.33 -11.58 -3.06
CA ILE A 68 -5.32 -11.00 -3.99
C ILE A 68 -6.69 -10.87 -3.32
N TYR A 69 -7.18 -11.92 -2.65
CA TYR A 69 -8.47 -11.85 -1.96
C TYR A 69 -8.48 -10.76 -0.89
N ARG A 70 -7.41 -10.61 -0.12
CA ARG A 70 -7.30 -9.52 0.88
C ARG A 70 -7.31 -8.14 0.24
N MET A 71 -6.59 -7.94 -0.88
CA MET A 71 -6.61 -6.67 -1.61
C MET A 71 -7.99 -6.35 -2.17
N LEU A 72 -8.70 -7.35 -2.74
CA LEU A 72 -10.07 -7.19 -3.23
C LEU A 72 -11.04 -6.83 -2.11
N ILE A 73 -10.99 -7.53 -0.98
CA ILE A 73 -11.83 -7.23 0.19
C ILE A 73 -11.56 -5.81 0.68
N MET A 74 -10.30 -5.41 0.79
CA MET A 74 -9.94 -4.06 1.22
C MET A 74 -10.45 -2.98 0.25
N SER A 75 -10.39 -3.25 -1.06
CA SER A 75 -10.93 -2.37 -2.09
C SER A 75 -12.45 -2.18 -1.94
N VAL A 76 -13.20 -3.27 -1.73
CA VAL A 76 -14.65 -3.21 -1.50
C VAL A 76 -14.96 -2.42 -0.22
N VAL A 77 -14.23 -2.67 0.87
CA VAL A 77 -14.39 -1.94 2.14
C VAL A 77 -14.16 -0.44 1.93
N LEU A 78 -13.10 -0.06 1.20
CA LEU A 78 -12.81 1.35 0.88
C LEU A 78 -13.93 2.00 0.06
N ILE A 79 -14.50 1.29 -0.92
CA ILE A 79 -15.63 1.79 -1.72
C ILE A 79 -16.85 2.03 -0.82
N VAL A 80 -17.17 1.09 0.08
CA VAL A 80 -18.28 1.24 1.03
C VAL A 80 -18.05 2.44 1.95
N PHE A 81 -16.86 2.57 2.52
CA PHE A 81 -16.51 3.74 3.35
C PHE A 81 -16.58 5.04 2.57
N PHE A 82 -16.16 5.06 1.30
CA PHE A 82 -16.27 6.24 0.44
C PHE A 82 -17.73 6.68 0.28
N PHE A 83 -18.64 5.75 0.03
CA PHE A 83 -20.08 6.06 -0.06
C PHE A 83 -20.67 6.53 1.27
N LEU A 84 -20.35 5.85 2.38
CA LEU A 84 -20.80 6.25 3.72
C LEU A 84 -20.29 7.64 4.12
N THR A 85 -19.02 7.94 3.80
CA THR A 85 -18.42 9.25 4.11
C THR A 85 -18.99 10.34 3.21
N LYS A 86 -19.32 10.03 1.96
CA LYS A 86 -19.96 10.97 1.03
C LYS A 86 -21.33 11.43 1.53
N GLU A 87 -22.11 10.55 2.17
CA GLU A 87 -23.41 10.92 2.74
C GLU A 87 -23.29 11.86 3.94
N ASN A 88 -22.23 11.75 4.75
CA ASN A 88 -22.05 12.58 5.95
C ASN A 88 -21.60 14.04 5.68
N TYR A 89 -21.25 14.37 4.43
CA TYR A 89 -20.83 15.72 4.03
C TYR A 89 -21.87 16.43 3.11
N TYR A 90 -23.10 15.92 3.05
CA TYR A 90 -24.25 16.57 2.39
C TYR A 90 -25.38 16.88 3.37
#